data_AF-A0A645HQ08-F1
#
_entry.id   AF-A0A645HQ08-F1
#
_cell.length_a   1.000
_cell.length_b   1.000
_cell.length_c   1.000
_cell.angle_alpha   90.00
_cell.angle_beta   90.00
_cell.angle_gamma   90.00
#
_symmetry.space_group_name_H-M   'P 1'
#
loop_
_entity.id
_entity.type
_entity.pdbx_description
1 polymer ?
#
loop_
_entity_poly.entity_id
_entity_poly.type
_entity_poly.pdbx_seq_one_letter_code
_entity_poly.pdbx_strand_id
1 'polypeptide(L)'
;MKNLIESQSYLIGPSEKNEMFFEDIRNAIKKRKRIKIKYCDKKDSYSSRVIWPIGLVYMESCWLLVAWCEMRNDFRHFRTDKIKEIEQLDSFYSESRAVLLKKWRVKEGISEEKEY
;
A
#
# COMPACT_ATOMS: atom_id res chain seq x y z
N MET A 1 14.00 -4.22 36.68
CA MET A 1 13.85 -2.90 36.04
C MET A 1 13.41 -3.10 34.60
N LYS A 2 12.19 -2.64 34.30
CA LYS A 2 11.54 -2.35 33.01
C LYS A 2 12.09 -3.00 31.72
N ASN A 3 11.33 -3.98 31.23
CA ASN A 3 10.94 -4.24 29.84
C ASN A 3 11.81 -3.67 28.71
N LEU A 4 12.40 -4.57 27.92
CA LEU A 4 12.71 -4.33 26.51
C LEU A 4 11.89 -5.32 25.65
N ILE A 5 10.58 -5.29 25.87
CA ILE A 5 9.57 -5.85 24.98
C ILE A 5 9.38 -4.79 23.88
N GLU A 6 10.19 -4.79 22.83
CA GLU A 6 9.90 -3.92 21.66
C GLU A 6 10.66 -4.29 20.36
N SER A 7 11.21 -5.50 20.25
CA SER A 7 11.74 -6.02 18.96
C SER A 7 10.84 -7.05 18.28
N GLN A 8 9.71 -7.42 18.91
CA GLN A 8 8.80 -8.47 18.42
C GLN A 8 7.71 -8.00 17.44
N SER A 9 7.74 -6.75 16.98
CA SER A 9 6.75 -6.22 16.01
C SER A 9 6.84 -6.84 14.61
N TYR A 10 7.81 -7.74 14.37
CA TYR A 10 7.94 -8.53 13.14
C TYR A 10 7.07 -9.79 13.11
N LEU A 11 6.41 -10.18 14.22
CA LEU A 11 5.67 -11.45 14.35
C LEU A 11 4.15 -11.28 14.53
N ILE A 12 3.56 -10.18 14.06
CA ILE A 12 2.13 -10.25 13.76
C ILE A 12 2.05 -11.04 12.46
N GLY A 13 1.95 -12.37 12.60
CA GLY A 13 1.60 -13.30 11.52
C GLY A 13 0.30 -12.86 10.83
N PRO A 14 -0.11 -13.49 9.73
CA PRO A 14 -1.24 -13.04 8.92
C PRO A 14 -2.53 -13.00 9.76
N SER A 15 -2.78 -11.87 10.39
CA SER A 15 -4.00 -11.62 11.14
C SER A 15 -5.09 -11.28 10.14
N GLU A 16 -6.35 -11.57 10.46
CA GLU A 16 -7.52 -11.18 9.68
C GLU A 16 -7.52 -9.69 9.28
N LYS A 17 -6.80 -8.83 10.03
CA LYS A 17 -6.59 -7.42 9.68
C LYS A 17 -5.85 -7.19 8.35
N ASN A 18 -5.13 -8.17 7.82
CA ASN A 18 -4.43 -8.01 6.54
C ASN A 18 -5.39 -7.69 5.40
N GLU A 19 -6.60 -8.23 5.44
CA GLU A 19 -7.56 -8.19 4.33
C GLU A 19 -8.73 -7.23 4.57
N MET A 20 -8.82 -6.62 5.76
CA MET A 20 -9.94 -5.77 6.18
C MET A 20 -10.32 -4.70 5.13
N PHE A 21 -9.34 -4.17 4.41
CA PHE A 21 -9.52 -3.12 3.42
C PHE A 21 -9.41 -3.59 1.96
N PHE A 22 -9.35 -4.89 1.69
CA PHE A 22 -9.08 -5.37 0.33
C PHE A 22 -10.18 -5.00 -0.64
N GLU A 23 -11.44 -5.07 -0.23
CA GLU A 23 -12.54 -4.71 -1.09
C GLU A 23 -12.52 -3.21 -1.42
N ASP A 24 -12.26 -2.35 -0.43
CA ASP A 24 -12.08 -0.91 -0.65
C ASP A 24 -10.92 -0.60 -1.59
N ILE A 25 -9.77 -1.25 -1.38
CA ILE A 25 -8.58 -1.08 -2.21
C ILE A 25 -8.84 -1.54 -3.64
N ARG A 26 -9.43 -2.73 -3.83
CA ARG A 26 -9.74 -3.27 -5.17
C ARG A 26 -10.73 -2.37 -5.90
N ASN A 27 -11.76 -1.88 -5.20
CA ASN A 27 -12.71 -0.93 -5.75
C ASN A 27 -12.04 0.40 -6.14
N ALA A 28 -11.15 0.93 -5.30
CA ALA A 28 -10.42 2.15 -5.61
C ALA A 28 -9.49 1.98 -6.82
N ILE A 29 -8.80 0.85 -6.94
CA ILE A 29 -7.97 0.50 -8.11
C ILE A 29 -8.85 0.43 -9.37
N LYS A 30 -9.97 -0.31 -9.31
CA LYS A 30 -10.89 -0.49 -10.45
C LYS A 30 -11.47 0.84 -10.93
N LYS A 31 -11.84 1.72 -9.99
CA LYS A 31 -12.44 3.03 -10.26
C LYS A 31 -11.42 4.15 -10.48
N ARG A 32 -10.11 3.88 -10.37
CA ARG A 32 -9.03 4.88 -10.37
C ARG A 32 -9.26 6.01 -9.36
N LYS A 33 -9.86 5.68 -8.21
CA LYS A 33 -10.11 6.65 -7.13
C LYS A 33 -8.82 6.88 -6.35
N ARG A 34 -8.59 8.14 -5.98
CA ARG A 34 -7.60 8.49 -4.96
C ARG A 34 -8.14 8.04 -3.60
N ILE A 35 -7.26 7.54 -2.75
CA ILE A 35 -7.60 7.18 -1.38
C ILE A 35 -6.69 7.91 -0.41
N LYS A 36 -7.26 8.31 0.73
CA LYS A 36 -6.50 8.79 1.87
C LYS A 36 -6.37 7.65 2.87
N ILE A 37 -5.14 7.37 3.30
CA ILE A 37 -4.85 6.34 4.29
C ILE A 37 -4.27 6.97 5.55
N LYS A 38 -4.60 6.40 6.71
CA LYS A 38 -3.86 6.60 7.96
C LYS A 38 -2.92 5.42 8.16
N TYR A 39 -1.62 5.67 8.09
CA TYR A 39 -0.58 4.66 8.07
C TYR A 39 0.30 4.75 9.32
N CYS A 40 0.54 3.61 9.96
CA CYS A 40 1.45 3.46 11.10
C CYS A 40 2.77 2.92 10.59
N ASP A 41 3.86 3.69 10.67
CA ASP A 41 5.16 3.22 10.21
C ASP A 41 5.82 2.23 11.21
N LYS A 42 7.08 1.86 10.94
CA LYS A 42 7.83 0.93 11.79
C LYS A 42 8.23 1.51 13.14
N LYS A 43 8.15 2.84 13.32
CA LYS A 43 8.46 3.57 14.56
C LYS A 43 7.17 3.96 15.30
N ASP A 44 6.06 3.30 14.97
CA ASP A 44 4.70 3.59 15.46
C ASP A 44 4.27 5.05 15.28
N SER A 45 4.85 5.72 14.29
CA SER A 45 4.47 7.08 13.91
C SER A 45 3.33 7.04 12.91
N TYR A 46 2.27 7.78 13.20
CA TYR A 46 1.11 7.89 12.32
C TYR A 46 1.30 8.98 11.28
N SER A 47 0.82 8.69 10.08
CA SER A 47 0.78 9.69 9.02
C SER A 47 -0.42 9.51 8.12
N SER A 48 -0.95 10.62 7.62
CA SER A 48 -1.97 10.60 6.56
C SER A 48 -1.30 10.75 5.19
N ARG A 49 -1.75 9.95 4.22
CA ARG A 49 -1.23 9.97 2.85
C ARG A 49 -2.38 9.91 1.85
N VAL A 50 -2.37 10.79 0.86
CA VAL A 50 -3.18 10.61 -0.35
C VAL A 50 -2.36 9.81 -1.34
N ILE A 51 -2.95 8.71 -1.83
CA ILE A 51 -2.27 7.76 -2.71
C ILE A 51 -3.16 7.34 -3.87
N TRP A 52 -2.53 6.94 -4.97
CA TRP A 52 -3.18 6.37 -6.14
C TRP A 52 -2.89 4.87 -6.14
N PRO A 53 -3.83 4.02 -5.67
CA PRO A 53 -3.60 2.60 -5.55
C PRO A 53 -3.57 1.95 -6.94
N ILE A 54 -2.58 1.10 -7.22
CA ILE A 54 -2.40 0.47 -8.54
C ILE A 54 -2.31 -1.06 -8.50
N GLY A 55 -2.00 -1.65 -7.35
CA GLY A 55 -1.93 -3.10 -7.18
C GLY A 55 -1.79 -3.55 -5.73
N LEU A 56 -2.14 -4.81 -5.50
CA LEU A 56 -1.83 -5.54 -4.28
C LEU A 56 -0.84 -6.65 -4.65
N VAL A 57 0.22 -6.79 -3.85
CA VAL A 57 1.27 -7.81 -4.04
C VAL A 57 1.48 -8.50 -2.71
N TYR A 58 1.58 -9.83 -2.72
CA TYR A 58 1.95 -10.60 -1.54
C TYR A 58 3.45 -10.87 -1.55
N MET A 59 4.16 -10.44 -0.51
CA MET A 59 5.62 -10.57 -0.41
C MET A 59 6.05 -10.62 1.07
N GLU A 60 7.08 -11.40 1.38
CA GLU A 60 7.65 -11.49 2.75
C GLU A 60 6.56 -11.70 3.83
N SER A 61 5.61 -12.60 3.54
CA SER A 61 4.51 -12.95 4.45
C SER A 61 3.53 -11.83 4.80
N CYS A 62 3.45 -10.78 3.97
CA CYS A 62 2.46 -9.71 4.11
C CYS A 62 1.93 -9.21 2.76
N TRP A 63 0.76 -8.58 2.80
CA TRP A 63 0.20 -7.89 1.64
C TRP A 63 0.69 -6.45 1.57
N LEU A 64 1.15 -6.06 0.39
CA LEU A 64 1.63 -4.73 0.07
C LEU A 64 0.66 -4.07 -0.92
N LEU A 65 0.17 -2.90 -0.56
CA LEU A 65 -0.47 -1.97 -1.47
C LEU A 65 0.60 -1.16 -2.20
N VAL A 66 0.70 -1.36 -3.51
CA VAL A 66 1.52 -0.56 -4.41
C VAL A 66 0.73 0.68 -4.79
N ALA A 67 1.30 1.87 -4.59
CA ALA A 67 0.65 3.12 -4.94
C ALA A 67 1.62 4.25 -5.27
N TRP A 68 1.18 5.21 -6.10
CA TRP A 68 1.81 6.52 -6.19
C TRP A 68 1.43 7.36 -4.98
N CYS A 69 2.40 7.93 -4.27
CA CYS A 69 2.17 8.76 -3.10
C CYS A 69 2.37 10.24 -3.44
N GLU A 70 1.29 11.05 -3.39
CA GLU A 70 1.35 12.46 -3.79
C GLU A 70 2.37 13.25 -2.95
N MET A 71 2.41 13.01 -1.63
CA MET A 71 3.35 13.70 -0.73
C MET A 71 4.82 13.38 -1.02
N ARG A 72 5.12 12.19 -1.57
CA ARG A 72 6.49 11.81 -1.94
C ARG A 72 6.79 11.98 -3.41
N ASN A 73 5.77 12.30 -4.21
CA ASN A 73 5.84 12.36 -5.66
C ASN A 73 6.53 11.12 -6.26
N ASP A 74 6.18 9.94 -5.71
CA ASP A 74 6.90 8.70 -5.99
C ASP A 74 6.10 7.44 -5.62
N PHE A 75 6.45 6.29 -6.21
CA PHE A 75 5.88 4.99 -5.84
C PHE A 75 6.35 4.51 -4.47
N ARG A 76 5.40 3.98 -3.69
CA ARG A 76 5.63 3.39 -2.37
C ARG A 76 4.80 2.13 -2.17
N HIS A 77 5.32 1.27 -1.31
CA HIS A 77 4.65 0.07 -0.82
C HIS A 77 4.14 0.31 0.60
N PHE A 78 2.87 0.04 0.83
CA PHE A 78 2.23 0.16 2.14
C PHE A 78 1.79 -1.22 2.59
N ARG A 79 2.26 -1.70 3.74
CA ARG A 79 1.75 -2.96 4.29
C ARG A 79 0.30 -2.76 4.73
N THR A 80 -0.59 -3.66 4.33
CA THR A 80 -2.02 -3.49 4.59
C THR A 80 -2.38 -3.64 6.06
N ASP A 81 -1.65 -4.46 6.84
CA ASP A 81 -1.76 -4.56 8.31
C ASP A 81 -1.40 -3.27 9.07
N LYS A 82 -0.61 -2.40 8.44
CA LYS A 82 -0.19 -1.12 9.01
C LYS A 82 -1.10 0.04 8.61
N ILE A 83 -2.08 -0.19 7.75
CA ILE A 83 -3.16 0.76 7.45
C ILE A 83 -4.19 0.70 8.58
N LYS A 84 -4.54 1.84 9.15
CA LYS A 84 -5.54 1.94 10.23
C LYS A 84 -6.89 2.41 9.75
N GLU A 85 -6.90 3.27 8.73
CA GLU A 85 -8.11 3.85 8.16
C GLU A 85 -7.89 4.06 6.66
N ILE A 86 -8.95 3.85 5.86
CA ILE A 86 -9.02 4.19 4.44
C ILE A 86 -10.25 5.06 4.20
N GLU A 87 -10.06 6.12 3.43
CA GLU A 87 -11.12 7.00 2.94
C GLU A 87 -11.01 7.08 1.41
N GLN A 88 -12.05 6.68 0.69
CA GLN A 88 -12.12 6.89 -0.76
C GLN A 88 -12.49 8.34 -1.04
N LEU A 89 -11.63 9.07 -1.74
CA LEU A 89 -11.88 10.46 -2.06
C LEU A 89 -12.83 10.59 -3.26
N ASP A 90 -13.54 11.71 -3.35
CA ASP A 90 -14.37 12.05 -4.52
C ASP A 90 -13.54 12.67 -5.64
N SER A 91 -12.48 11.95 -6.00
CA SER A 91 -11.59 12.35 -7.07
C SER A 91 -10.79 11.18 -7.60
N PHE A 92 -10.39 11.32 -8.86
CA PHE A 92 -9.74 10.28 -9.63
C PHE A 92 -8.35 10.73 -10.06
N TYR A 93 -7.47 9.78 -10.32
CA TYR A 93 -6.23 10.05 -11.02
C TYR A 93 -6.40 9.77 -12.52
N SER A 94 -5.91 10.68 -13.36
CA SER A 94 -6.09 10.63 -14.82
C SER A 94 -5.19 9.60 -15.51
N GLU A 95 -4.00 9.36 -14.94
CA GLU A 95 -3.04 8.40 -15.48
C GLU A 95 -3.64 6.98 -15.47
N SER A 96 -3.44 6.25 -16.57
CA SER A 96 -3.98 4.90 -16.66
C SER A 96 -3.24 3.95 -15.71
N ARG A 97 -3.96 2.95 -15.17
CA ARG A 97 -3.35 1.90 -14.33
C ARG A 97 -2.20 1.19 -15.05
N ALA A 98 -2.33 0.93 -16.36
CA ALA A 98 -1.29 0.27 -17.16
C ALA A 98 0.00 1.11 -17.22
N VAL A 99 -0.11 2.43 -17.44
CA VAL A 99 1.05 3.33 -17.44
C VAL A 99 1.68 3.41 -16.06
N LEU A 100 0.90 3.52 -14.99
CA LEU A 100 1.43 3.54 -13.63
C LEU A 100 2.15 2.24 -13.27
N LEU A 101 1.60 1.08 -13.64
CA LEU A 101 2.26 -0.22 -13.45
C LEU A 101 3.57 -0.32 -14.22
N LYS A 102 3.61 0.14 -15.48
CA LYS A 102 4.85 0.18 -16.26
C LYS A 102 5.91 1.07 -15.60
N LYS A 103 5.53 2.29 -15.19
CA LYS A 103 6.42 3.22 -14.47
C LYS A 103 6.95 2.60 -13.17
N TRP A 104 6.09 1.92 -12.41
CA TRP A 104 6.46 1.23 -11.18
C TRP A 104 7.44 0.07 -11.46
N ARG A 105 7.15 -0.82 -12.42
CA ARG A 105 8.04 -1.94 -12.78
C ARG A 105 9.44 -1.47 -13.18
N VAL A 106 9.52 -0.44 -14.03
CA VAL A 106 10.80 0.17 -14.43
C VAL A 106 11.56 0.68 -13.22
N LYS A 107 10.88 1.34 -12.28
CA LYS A 107 11.51 1.85 -11.05
C LYS A 107 12.06 0.74 -10.16
N GLU A 108 11.31 -0.34 -9.99
CA GLU A 108 11.71 -1.48 -9.14
C GLU A 108 12.70 -2.42 -9.85
N GLY A 109 13.08 -2.15 -11.11
CA GLY A 109 13.98 -3.01 -11.87
C GLY A 109 13.36 -4.36 -12.24
N ILE A 110 12.03 -4.46 -12.24
CA ILE A 110 11.31 -5.69 -12.59
C ILE A 110 11.27 -5.80 -14.11
N SER A 111 11.99 -6.78 -14.67
CA SER A 111 11.96 -7.08 -16.10
C SER A 111 10.58 -7.56 -16.54
N GLU A 112 10.16 -7.19 -17.75
CA GLU A 112 8.95 -7.74 -18.40
C GLU A 112 9.22 -9.19 -18.88
N GLU A 113 9.63 -10.10 -17.99
CA GLU A 113 9.63 -11.52 -18.31
C GLU A 113 8.21 -12.06 -18.18
N LYS A 114 7.50 -11.97 -19.31
CA LYS A 114 6.28 -12.69 -19.74
C LYS A 114 5.20 -12.93 -18.67
N GLU A 115 4.08 -12.22 -18.80
CA GLU A 115 2.80 -12.76 -18.36
C GLU A 115 2.44 -13.96 -19.26
N TYR A 116 2.32 -15.13 -18.62
CA TYR A 116 2.00 -16.49 -19.10
C TYR A 116 3.14 -17.35 -19.66
#